data_AF-A0A2T6NHJ2-F1
#
_entry.id   AF-A0A2T6NHJ2-F1
#
_cell.length_a   1.000
_cell.length_b   1.000
_cell.length_c   1.000
_cell.angle_alpha   90.00
_cell.angle_beta   90.00
_cell.angle_gamma   90.00
#
_symmetry.space_group_name_H-M   'P 1'
#
loop_
_entity.id
_entity.type
_entity.pdbx_description
1 polymer ?
#
loop_
_entity_poly.entity_id
_entity_poly.type
_entity_poly.pdbx_seq_one_letter_code
_entity_poly.pdbx_strand_id
1 'polypeptide(L)'
;MDKINIKKIALLVVLLFLIFNHALAGKFYKCTNENGEIQYQQVACNSTIKQDTVNVYTGPKYRSQLGSPPMGDAEYVAQGNEPALTNRFKFQSELTQVLSLLSPIKMAVIEFYMMNGSWPETPQAMGFNQDNLKSSQIKQVLMGDKGAIVTWLSSNFGKEKKLVIAPFPVMDGTNFEWQCLANFPAQALELSGNRLCESRTSY
;
A
#
# COMPACT_ATOMS: atom_id res chain seq x y z
N MET A 1 -50.77 -34.18 30.02
CA MET A 1 -50.28 -33.95 28.63
C MET A 1 -49.76 -32.52 28.58
N ASP A 2 -48.50 -32.34 28.95
CA ASP A 2 -47.90 -31.02 29.08
C ASP A 2 -47.42 -30.50 27.73
N LYS A 3 -47.90 -29.30 27.36
CA LYS A 3 -47.46 -28.57 26.18
C LYS A 3 -46.01 -28.14 26.36
N ILE A 4 -45.09 -28.95 25.85
CA ILE A 4 -43.67 -28.60 25.73
C ILE A 4 -43.56 -27.30 24.93
N ASN A 5 -42.94 -26.29 25.55
CA ASN A 5 -42.89 -24.93 25.05
C ASN A 5 -41.82 -24.82 23.95
N ILE A 6 -42.23 -25.08 22.70
CA ILE A 6 -41.40 -25.14 21.48
C ILE A 6 -40.48 -23.91 21.33
N LYS A 7 -40.87 -22.74 21.84
CA LYS A 7 -40.05 -21.52 21.79
C LYS A 7 -38.77 -21.61 22.62
N LYS A 8 -38.76 -22.35 23.73
CA LYS A 8 -37.56 -22.53 24.57
C LYS A 8 -36.54 -23.47 23.91
N ILE A 9 -37.00 -24.46 23.14
CA ILE A 9 -36.12 -25.41 22.44
C ILE A 9 -35.43 -24.71 21.27
N ALA A 10 -36.16 -23.89 20.50
CA ALA A 10 -35.57 -23.14 19.38
C ALA A 10 -34.47 -22.17 19.84
N LEU A 11 -34.67 -21.48 20.98
CA LEU A 11 -33.68 -20.56 21.52
C LEU A 11 -32.40 -21.28 21.99
N LEU A 12 -32.54 -22.48 22.57
CA LEU A 12 -31.42 -23.27 23.07
C LEU A 12 -30.57 -23.85 21.93
N VAL A 13 -31.21 -24.23 20.81
CA VAL A 13 -30.52 -24.74 19.61
C VAL A 13 -29.72 -23.62 18.92
N VAL A 14 -30.28 -22.41 18.81
CA VAL A 14 -29.56 -21.26 18.22
C VAL A 14 -28.37 -20.84 19.09
N LEU A 15 -28.50 -20.89 20.42
CA LEU A 15 -27.38 -20.59 21.31
C LEU A 15 -26.24 -21.62 21.15
N LEU A 16 -26.56 -22.90 21.00
CA LEU A 16 -25.58 -23.98 20.80
C LEU A 16 -24.79 -23.84 19.48
N PHE A 17 -25.42 -23.35 18.41
CA PHE A 17 -24.74 -23.11 17.12
C PHE A 17 -23.72 -21.95 17.19
N LEU A 18 -23.88 -20.99 18.10
CA LEU A 18 -22.96 -19.87 18.24
C LEU A 18 -21.68 -20.22 19.01
N ILE A 19 -21.69 -21.27 19.85
CA ILE A 19 -20.52 -21.65 20.67
C ILE A 19 -19.55 -22.55 19.89
N PHE A 20 -20.04 -23.32 18.92
CA PHE A 20 -19.22 -24.31 18.17
C PHE A 20 -18.45 -23.76 16.96
N ASN A 21 -18.60 -22.48 16.62
CA ASN A 21 -17.86 -21.86 15.51
C ASN A 21 -16.57 -21.14 15.96
N HIS A 22 -15.87 -21.67 16.96
CA HIS A 22 -14.45 -21.35 17.11
C HIS A 22 -13.70 -22.14 16.03
N ALA A 23 -13.68 -21.58 14.82
CA ALA A 23 -12.78 -22.02 13.76
C ALA A 23 -11.38 -22.14 14.37
N LEU A 24 -10.91 -23.38 14.51
CA LEU A 24 -9.55 -23.69 14.89
C LEU A 24 -8.63 -22.97 13.90
N ALA A 25 -7.98 -21.91 14.35
CA ALA A 25 -6.84 -21.31 13.67
C ALA A 25 -5.71 -22.34 13.67
N GLY A 26 -5.79 -23.31 12.75
CA GLY A 26 -4.82 -24.38 12.62
C GLY A 26 -3.48 -23.78 12.23
N LYS A 27 -2.44 -24.06 13.01
CA LYS A 27 -1.06 -23.73 12.65
C LYS A 27 -0.65 -24.65 11.49
N PHE A 28 -0.28 -24.08 10.36
CA PHE A 28 0.28 -24.83 9.23
C PHE A 28 1.79 -24.69 9.21
N TYR A 29 2.49 -25.78 8.96
CA TYR A 29 3.93 -25.90 8.83
C TYR A 29 4.31 -26.06 7.36
N LYS A 30 5.33 -25.32 6.92
CA LYS A 30 5.93 -25.46 5.59
C LYS A 30 7.11 -26.43 5.70
N CYS A 31 6.97 -27.63 5.16
CA CYS A 31 8.02 -28.66 5.13
C CYS A 31 8.58 -28.77 3.71
N THR A 32 9.89 -28.99 3.58
CA THR A 32 10.52 -29.29 2.28
C THR A 32 10.93 -30.75 2.31
N ASN A 33 10.47 -31.58 1.37
CA ASN A 33 10.83 -32.99 1.34
C ASN A 33 12.26 -33.20 0.82
N GLU A 34 12.75 -34.44 0.84
CA GLU A 34 14.11 -34.80 0.38
C GLU A 34 14.34 -34.48 -1.11
N ASN A 35 13.27 -34.32 -1.89
CA ASN A 35 13.31 -33.95 -3.30
C ASN A 35 13.30 -32.43 -3.52
N GLY A 36 13.27 -31.62 -2.45
CA GLY A 36 13.23 -30.15 -2.54
C GLY A 36 11.84 -29.57 -2.78
N GLU A 37 10.78 -30.37 -2.74
CA GLU A 37 9.40 -29.91 -2.95
C GLU A 37 8.79 -29.40 -1.63
N ILE A 38 8.09 -28.28 -1.73
CA ILE A 38 7.45 -27.63 -0.59
C ILE A 38 6.05 -28.20 -0.38
N GLN A 39 5.76 -28.67 0.84
CA GLN A 39 4.44 -29.12 1.27
C GLN A 39 3.98 -28.38 2.53
N TYR A 40 2.67 -28.10 2.61
CA TYR A 40 2.04 -27.44 3.75
C TYR A 40 1.20 -28.45 4.51
N GLN A 41 1.44 -28.60 5.82
CA GLN A 41 0.76 -29.58 6.66
C GLN A 41 0.45 -29.01 8.05
N GLN A 42 -0.61 -29.50 8.70
CA GLN A 42 -1.01 -29.05 10.06
C GLN A 42 -0.21 -29.75 11.19
N VAL A 43 0.72 -30.62 10.83
CA VAL A 43 1.56 -31.40 11.75
C VAL A 43 3.02 -30.95 11.60
N ALA A 44 3.77 -30.86 12.69
CA ALA A 44 5.18 -30.47 12.65
C ALA A 44 6.00 -31.38 11.72
N CYS A 45 6.98 -30.80 11.00
CA CYS A 45 7.86 -31.57 10.10
C CYS A 45 8.68 -32.61 10.89
N ASN A 46 8.94 -33.76 10.28
CA ASN A 46 9.79 -34.80 10.89
C ASN A 46 11.23 -34.26 11.08
N SER A 47 11.87 -34.62 12.20
CA SER A 47 13.02 -33.94 12.83
C SER A 47 14.36 -34.02 12.07
N THR A 48 14.38 -34.59 10.88
CA THR A 48 15.58 -34.71 10.04
C THR A 48 15.77 -33.55 9.07
N ILE A 49 14.86 -32.56 9.07
CA ILE A 49 14.83 -31.46 8.10
C ILE A 49 14.86 -30.13 8.83
N LYS A 50 15.65 -29.17 8.31
CA LYS A 50 15.74 -27.80 8.84
C LYS A 50 14.35 -27.19 8.93
N GLN A 51 13.92 -26.92 10.15
CA GLN A 51 12.62 -26.35 10.47
C GLN A 51 12.73 -24.83 10.50
N ASP A 52 12.30 -24.16 9.44
CA ASP A 52 11.93 -22.74 9.51
C ASP A 52 10.42 -22.65 9.79
N THR A 53 10.05 -22.14 10.96
CA THR A 53 8.69 -21.69 11.22
C THR A 53 8.41 -20.47 10.34
N VAL A 54 7.97 -20.72 9.12
CA VAL A 54 7.47 -19.67 8.23
C VAL A 54 6.04 -19.38 8.64
N ASN A 55 5.81 -18.23 9.28
CA ASN A 55 4.46 -17.72 9.46
C ASN A 55 3.87 -17.54 8.05
N VAL A 56 2.69 -18.10 7.79
CA VAL A 56 2.10 -18.23 6.43
C VAL A 56 1.86 -16.88 5.74
N TYR A 57 2.14 -15.77 6.41
CA TYR A 57 2.30 -14.46 5.80
C TYR A 57 3.56 -13.77 6.31
N THR A 58 4.72 -14.10 5.75
CA THR A 58 5.86 -13.18 5.81
C THR A 58 5.62 -12.07 4.81
N GLY A 59 4.97 -10.99 5.26
CA GLY A 59 5.00 -9.72 4.53
C GLY A 59 6.45 -9.36 4.20
N PRO A 60 6.71 -8.72 3.04
CA PRO A 60 8.07 -8.43 2.61
C PRO A 60 8.82 -7.60 3.67
N LYS A 61 9.88 -8.18 4.25
CA LYS A 61 10.82 -7.48 5.15
C LYS A 61 11.68 -6.50 4.35
N TYR A 62 11.11 -5.37 3.91
CA TYR A 62 11.88 -4.33 3.24
C TYR A 62 11.56 -2.97 3.86
N ARG A 63 12.30 -2.61 4.91
CA ARG A 63 12.27 -1.28 5.55
C ARG A 63 12.79 -0.16 4.64
N SER A 64 13.38 -0.53 3.50
CA SER A 64 13.98 0.42 2.57
C SER A 64 14.32 -0.37 1.32
N GLN A 65 13.52 -0.23 0.26
CA GLN A 65 13.89 -0.43 -1.13
C GLN A 65 12.62 -0.40 -1.99
N LEU A 66 12.20 0.80 -2.39
CA LEU A 66 11.88 0.93 -3.80
C LEU A 66 13.16 0.48 -4.53
N GLY A 67 13.10 -0.71 -5.14
CA GLY A 67 14.28 -1.43 -5.67
C GLY A 67 14.90 -0.76 -6.90
N SER A 68 14.30 0.33 -7.35
CA SER A 68 14.74 1.24 -8.41
C SER A 68 14.29 2.63 -7.97
N PRO A 69 15.08 3.71 -8.14
CA PRO A 69 14.60 5.04 -7.80
C PRO A 69 13.40 5.34 -8.72
N PRO A 70 12.15 5.43 -8.21
CA PRO A 70 11.01 5.83 -9.05
C PRO A 70 11.20 7.29 -9.53
N MET A 71 12.13 8.00 -8.89
CA MET A 71 12.55 9.33 -9.21
C MET A 71 13.56 9.38 -10.37
N GLY A 72 14.19 8.24 -10.74
CA GLY A 72 15.37 8.23 -11.60
C GLY A 72 16.56 8.93 -10.93
N ASP A 73 17.77 8.71 -11.43
CA ASP A 73 18.98 9.39 -10.97
C ASP A 73 19.08 10.84 -11.49
N ALA A 74 18.00 11.38 -12.05
CA ALA A 74 17.99 12.70 -12.64
C ALA A 74 18.31 13.75 -11.56
N GLU A 75 19.46 14.38 -11.72
CA GLU A 75 19.96 15.44 -10.88
C GLU A 75 18.96 16.58 -10.81
N TYR A 76 18.62 17.00 -9.60
CA TYR A 76 17.72 18.13 -9.40
C TYR A 76 18.46 19.41 -9.75
N VAL A 77 18.14 20.00 -10.90
CA VAL A 77 18.66 21.31 -11.28
C VAL A 77 17.76 22.38 -10.67
N ALA A 78 18.23 23.01 -9.59
CA ALA A 78 17.55 24.15 -8.98
C ALA A 78 17.46 25.31 -9.98
N GLN A 79 16.28 25.52 -10.57
CA GLN A 79 16.02 26.70 -11.38
C GLN A 79 15.70 27.85 -10.43
N GLY A 80 16.46 28.96 -10.50
CA GLY A 80 16.41 30.10 -9.59
C GLY A 80 15.07 30.88 -9.51
N ASN A 81 13.99 30.32 -10.05
CA ASN A 81 12.64 30.84 -10.14
C ASN A 81 11.59 29.72 -9.89
N GLU A 82 11.92 28.74 -9.05
CA GLU A 82 11.03 27.60 -8.80
C GLU A 82 9.73 28.03 -8.09
N PRO A 83 8.54 27.72 -8.66
CA PRO A 83 7.24 28.11 -8.09
C PRO A 83 7.07 27.69 -6.63
N ALA A 84 7.69 26.56 -6.26
CA ALA A 84 7.67 25.96 -4.93
C ALA A 84 8.26 26.86 -3.84
N LEU A 85 9.18 27.76 -4.20
CA LEU A 85 9.86 28.67 -3.27
C LEU A 85 9.29 30.10 -3.34
N THR A 86 8.82 30.56 -4.50
CA THR A 86 8.31 31.93 -4.69
C THR A 86 6.98 32.18 -3.96
N ASN A 87 6.06 31.21 -3.96
CA ASN A 87 4.80 31.31 -3.23
C ASN A 87 4.49 29.99 -2.51
N ARG A 88 5.23 29.76 -1.42
CA ARG A 88 5.21 28.51 -0.65
C ARG A 88 3.81 28.12 -0.17
N PHE A 89 3.02 29.07 0.34
CA PHE A 89 1.67 28.76 0.83
C PHE A 89 0.74 28.27 -0.29
N LYS A 90 0.75 28.95 -1.44
CA LYS A 90 -0.04 28.52 -2.61
C LYS A 90 0.42 27.15 -3.08
N PHE A 91 1.73 26.96 -3.24
CA PHE A 91 2.31 25.67 -3.64
C PHE A 91 1.89 24.53 -2.70
N GLN A 92 1.96 24.75 -1.39
CA GLN A 92 1.60 23.75 -0.40
C GLN A 92 0.11 23.42 -0.42
N SER A 93 -0.75 24.42 -0.62
CA SER A 93 -2.19 24.22 -0.79
C SER A 93 -2.48 23.38 -2.04
N GLU A 94 -1.87 23.70 -3.17
CA GLU A 94 -2.02 22.96 -4.42
C GLU A 94 -1.47 21.54 -4.31
N LEU A 95 -0.32 21.34 -3.66
CA LEU A 95 0.24 20.01 -3.43
C LEU A 95 -0.64 19.17 -2.50
N THR A 96 -1.21 19.77 -1.45
CA THR A 96 -2.16 19.10 -0.55
C THR A 96 -3.43 18.69 -1.31
N GLN A 97 -3.91 19.55 -2.22
CA GLN A 97 -5.02 19.20 -3.10
C GLN A 97 -4.69 17.98 -3.97
N VAL A 98 -3.50 17.93 -4.56
CA VAL A 98 -3.04 16.75 -5.33
C VAL A 98 -3.04 15.49 -4.45
N LEU A 99 -2.50 15.55 -3.23
CA LEU A 99 -2.47 14.41 -2.31
C LEU A 99 -3.89 13.91 -1.98
N SER A 100 -4.83 14.82 -1.76
CA SER A 100 -6.23 14.49 -1.54
C SER A 100 -6.85 13.80 -2.77
N LEU A 101 -6.59 14.31 -3.97
CA LEU A 101 -7.08 13.71 -5.22
C LEU A 101 -6.57 12.29 -5.47
N LEU A 102 -5.39 11.94 -4.94
CA LEU A 102 -4.81 10.60 -5.08
C LEU A 102 -5.37 9.60 -4.05
N SER A 103 -6.14 10.05 -3.05
CA SER A 103 -6.65 9.18 -1.98
C SER A 103 -7.54 8.02 -2.48
N PRO A 104 -8.47 8.22 -3.42
CA PRO A 104 -9.25 7.10 -3.98
C PRO A 104 -8.38 6.06 -4.68
N ILE A 105 -7.33 6.49 -5.37
CA ILE A 105 -6.38 5.59 -6.06
C ILE A 105 -5.61 4.76 -5.04
N LYS A 106 -5.18 5.36 -3.92
CA LYS A 106 -4.52 4.65 -2.82
C LYS A 106 -5.39 3.51 -2.28
N MET A 107 -6.67 3.78 -2.04
CA MET A 107 -7.60 2.76 -1.55
C MET A 107 -7.76 1.63 -2.57
N ALA A 108 -7.97 1.97 -3.85
CA ALA A 108 -8.11 0.98 -4.91
C ALA A 108 -6.85 0.11 -5.10
N VAL A 109 -5.64 0.67 -4.92
CA VAL A 109 -4.39 -0.12 -4.98
C VAL A 109 -4.34 -1.17 -3.88
N ILE A 110 -4.73 -0.83 -2.65
CA ILE A 110 -4.76 -1.78 -1.54
C ILE A 110 -5.85 -2.82 -1.74
N GLU A 111 -7.05 -2.40 -2.14
CA GLU A 111 -8.16 -3.32 -2.43
C GLU A 111 -7.77 -4.32 -3.53
N PHE A 112 -7.16 -3.84 -4.62
CA PHE A 112 -6.67 -4.68 -5.69
C PHE A 112 -5.65 -5.70 -5.19
N TYR A 113 -4.68 -5.26 -4.38
CA TYR A 113 -3.67 -6.16 -3.79
C TYR A 113 -4.30 -7.21 -2.87
N MET A 114 -5.29 -6.83 -2.06
CA MET A 114 -6.00 -7.75 -1.17
C MET A 114 -6.85 -8.78 -1.92
N MET A 115 -7.44 -8.39 -3.05
CA MET A 115 -8.25 -9.29 -3.88
C MET A 115 -7.41 -10.22 -4.77
N ASN A 116 -6.29 -9.73 -5.30
CA ASN A 116 -5.52 -10.44 -6.34
C ASN A 116 -4.17 -10.99 -5.85
N GLY A 117 -3.72 -10.61 -4.65
CA GLY A 117 -2.41 -10.98 -4.12
C GLY A 117 -1.21 -10.37 -4.88
N SER A 118 -1.46 -9.43 -5.79
CA SER A 118 -0.46 -8.78 -6.65
C SER A 118 -0.79 -7.29 -6.83
N TRP A 119 0.23 -6.48 -7.09
CA TRP A 119 0.05 -5.04 -7.29
C TRP A 119 -0.50 -4.74 -8.70
N PRO A 120 -1.32 -3.69 -8.86
CA PRO A 120 -1.82 -3.32 -10.17
C PRO A 120 -0.70 -2.76 -11.04
N GLU A 121 -0.58 -3.26 -12.27
CA GLU A 121 0.40 -2.75 -13.25
C GLU A 121 -0.08 -1.47 -13.95
N THR A 122 -1.39 -1.23 -13.97
CA THR A 122 -2.00 -0.07 -14.64
C THR A 122 -3.22 0.43 -13.85
N PRO A 123 -3.57 1.73 -13.95
CA PRO A 123 -4.81 2.24 -13.35
C PRO A 123 -6.08 1.56 -13.88
N GLN A 124 -6.07 1.12 -15.14
CA GLN A 124 -7.20 0.45 -15.79
C GLN A 124 -7.49 -0.93 -15.18
N ALA A 125 -6.47 -1.62 -14.65
CA ALA A 125 -6.66 -2.87 -13.92
C ALA A 125 -7.57 -2.71 -12.69
N MET A 126 -7.63 -1.48 -12.13
CA MET A 126 -8.51 -1.10 -11.02
C MET A 126 -9.80 -0.42 -11.50
N GLY A 127 -10.08 -0.38 -12.80
CA GLY A 127 -11.28 0.23 -13.37
C GLY A 127 -11.20 1.74 -13.58
N PHE A 128 -10.04 2.38 -13.40
CA PHE A 128 -9.90 3.81 -13.69
C PHE A 128 -9.72 4.08 -15.18
N ASN A 129 -10.37 5.13 -15.67
CA ASN A 129 -10.08 5.69 -16.99
C ASN A 129 -8.91 6.67 -16.86
N GLN A 130 -7.83 6.41 -17.60
CA GLN A 130 -6.60 7.22 -17.60
C GLN A 130 -6.83 8.71 -17.89
N ASP A 131 -7.76 9.03 -18.79
CA ASP A 131 -8.04 10.43 -19.15
C ASP A 131 -8.78 11.17 -18.04
N ASN A 132 -9.55 10.45 -17.23
CA ASN A 132 -10.26 11.01 -16.07
C ASN A 132 -9.36 11.19 -14.84
N LEU A 133 -8.13 10.66 -14.87
CA LEU A 133 -7.12 10.86 -13.82
C LEU A 133 -6.32 12.15 -14.00
N LYS A 134 -6.58 12.91 -15.07
CA LYS A 134 -5.95 14.21 -15.33
C LYS A 134 -6.76 15.32 -14.65
N SER A 135 -6.07 16.35 -14.18
CA SER A 135 -6.69 17.56 -13.62
C SER A 135 -5.86 18.80 -13.96
N SER A 136 -6.28 19.98 -13.51
CA SER A 136 -5.45 21.19 -13.64
C SER A 136 -4.11 21.11 -12.90
N GLN A 137 -4.00 20.23 -11.89
CA GLN A 137 -2.77 20.00 -11.13
C GLN A 137 -2.03 18.71 -11.55
N ILE A 138 -2.72 17.75 -12.16
CA ILE A 138 -2.18 16.42 -12.48
C ILE A 138 -2.13 16.23 -14.00
N LYS A 139 -0.93 16.03 -14.52
CA LYS A 139 -0.70 15.74 -15.94
C LYS A 139 -0.95 14.26 -16.26
N GLN A 140 -0.47 13.37 -15.41
CA GLN A 140 -0.54 11.92 -15.63
C GLN A 140 -0.37 11.17 -14.32
N VAL A 141 -1.09 10.05 -14.18
CA VAL A 141 -0.92 9.08 -13.10
C VAL A 141 -0.52 7.74 -13.69
N LEU A 142 0.50 7.09 -13.14
CA LEU A 142 0.98 5.77 -13.55
C LEU A 142 1.11 4.88 -12.32
N MET A 143 1.10 3.57 -12.53
CA MET A 143 1.53 2.60 -11.53
C MET A 143 3.01 2.30 -11.73
N GLY A 144 3.77 2.32 -10.65
CA GLY A 144 5.16 1.90 -10.59
C GLY A 144 5.30 0.62 -9.78
N ASP A 145 6.55 0.22 -9.57
CA ASP A 145 6.87 -1.01 -8.85
C ASP A 145 6.24 -1.04 -7.46
N LYS A 146 5.83 -2.25 -7.05
CA LYS A 146 5.29 -2.53 -5.70
C LYS A 146 4.06 -1.67 -5.34
N GLY A 147 3.22 -1.34 -6.33
CA GLY A 147 2.00 -0.57 -6.12
C GLY A 147 2.23 0.93 -5.91
N ALA A 148 3.41 1.43 -6.27
CA ALA A 148 3.69 2.87 -6.22
C ALA A 148 2.78 3.63 -7.20
N ILE A 149 2.24 4.75 -6.76
CA ILE A 149 1.49 5.69 -7.59
C ILE A 149 2.46 6.79 -8.00
N VAL A 150 2.79 6.85 -9.29
CA VAL A 150 3.69 7.85 -9.87
C VAL A 150 2.86 8.91 -10.56
N THR A 151 2.88 10.13 -10.02
CA THR A 151 2.04 11.24 -10.49
C THR A 151 2.91 12.34 -11.06
N TRP A 152 2.81 12.57 -12.36
CA TRP A 152 3.39 13.73 -13.01
C TRP A 152 2.48 14.94 -12.83
N LEU A 153 3.06 16.03 -12.34
CA LEU A 153 2.34 17.25 -12.03
C LEU A 153 2.28 18.17 -13.26
N SER A 154 1.30 19.07 -13.27
CA SER A 154 1.18 20.08 -14.32
C SER A 154 2.33 21.09 -14.26
N SER A 155 2.51 21.85 -15.34
CA SER A 155 3.58 22.86 -15.46
C SER A 155 3.54 23.95 -14.38
N ASN A 156 2.42 24.11 -13.69
CA ASN A 156 2.27 25.06 -12.58
C ASN A 156 3.23 24.76 -11.42
N PHE A 157 3.62 23.51 -11.25
CA PHE A 157 4.59 23.10 -10.24
C PHE A 157 6.05 23.27 -10.70
N GLY A 158 6.27 23.55 -11.98
CA GLY A 158 7.58 23.56 -12.63
C GLY A 158 7.71 22.45 -13.67
N LYS A 159 8.85 22.43 -14.37
CA LYS A 159 9.13 21.41 -15.38
C LYS A 159 9.43 20.06 -14.73
N GLU A 160 8.85 18.99 -15.28
CA GLU A 160 9.14 17.60 -14.92
C GLU A 160 8.99 17.28 -13.42
N LYS A 161 8.04 17.95 -12.77
CA LYS A 161 7.72 17.71 -11.37
C LYS A 161 6.85 16.46 -11.23
N LYS A 162 7.22 15.63 -10.26
CA LYS A 162 6.52 14.39 -9.96
C LYS A 162 6.49 14.10 -8.47
N LEU A 163 5.46 13.34 -8.13
CA LEU A 163 5.16 12.83 -6.82
C LEU A 163 5.11 11.30 -6.91
N VAL A 164 5.66 10.61 -5.93
CA VAL A 164 5.56 9.16 -5.82
C VAL A 164 4.97 8.81 -4.47
N ILE A 165 3.86 8.08 -4.47
CA ILE A 165 3.20 7.59 -3.26
C ILE A 165 3.29 6.08 -3.26
N ALA A 166 4.05 5.50 -2.34
CA ALA A 166 4.27 4.05 -2.30
C ALA A 166 3.69 3.43 -1.02
N PRO A 167 2.98 2.29 -1.11
CA PRO A 167 2.51 1.60 0.06
C PRO A 167 3.69 0.95 0.79
N PHE A 168 3.64 1.00 2.11
CA PHE A 168 4.61 0.41 3.02
C PHE A 168 3.86 -0.54 3.96
N PRO A 169 4.05 -1.86 3.85
CA PRO A 169 3.36 -2.80 4.72
C PRO A 169 3.84 -2.63 6.16
N VAL A 170 2.89 -2.52 7.08
CA VAL A 170 3.13 -2.47 8.53
C VAL A 170 2.31 -3.54 9.23
N MET A 171 2.64 -3.83 10.49
CA MET A 171 1.96 -4.89 11.27
C MET A 171 1.91 -6.22 10.49
N ASP A 172 3.08 -6.64 10.00
CA ASP A 172 3.25 -7.84 9.16
C ASP A 172 2.37 -7.87 7.90
N GLY A 173 2.03 -6.70 7.34
CA GLY A 173 1.23 -6.57 6.12
C GLY A 173 -0.29 -6.65 6.36
N THR A 174 -0.73 -6.60 7.62
CA THR A 174 -2.14 -6.44 7.97
C THR A 174 -2.66 -5.04 7.65
N ASN A 175 -1.76 -4.05 7.58
CA ASN A 175 -2.09 -2.67 7.22
C ASN A 175 -0.98 -2.07 6.35
N PHE A 176 -1.28 -0.95 5.69
CA PHE A 176 -0.37 -0.22 4.83
C PHE A 176 -0.28 1.23 5.26
N GLU A 177 0.93 1.67 5.56
CA GLU A 177 1.28 3.09 5.60
C GLU A 177 1.68 3.56 4.20
N TRP A 178 1.80 4.87 4.00
CA TRP A 178 2.12 5.44 2.71
C TRP A 178 3.32 6.36 2.82
N GLN A 179 4.35 6.06 2.05
CA GLN A 179 5.51 6.92 1.89
C GLN A 179 5.24 7.88 0.72
N CYS A 180 5.42 9.18 0.96
CA CYS A 180 5.35 10.18 -0.10
C CYS A 180 6.74 10.72 -0.40
N LEU A 181 7.14 10.66 -1.67
CA LEU A 181 8.39 11.21 -2.20
C LEU A 181 8.07 12.27 -3.25
N ALA A 182 8.82 13.36 -3.30
CA ALA A 182 8.64 14.40 -4.32
C ALA A 182 9.99 15.02 -4.76
N ASN A 183 10.09 15.42 -6.02
CA ASN A 183 11.30 16.08 -6.56
C ASN A 183 11.23 17.62 -6.43
N PHE A 184 10.96 18.07 -5.21
CA PHE A 184 10.98 19.48 -4.81
C PHE A 184 12.03 19.72 -3.73
N PRO A 185 12.52 20.95 -3.55
CA PRO A 185 13.34 21.31 -2.40
C PRO A 185 12.63 20.96 -1.10
N ALA A 186 13.39 20.47 -0.12
CA ALA A 186 12.86 20.12 1.20
C ALA A 186 12.12 21.29 1.85
N GLN A 187 12.61 22.53 1.65
CA GLN A 187 12.01 23.75 2.18
C GLN A 187 10.57 23.96 1.69
N ALA A 188 10.26 23.58 0.45
CA ALA A 188 8.91 23.71 -0.09
C ALA A 188 7.93 22.68 0.50
N LEU A 189 8.45 21.53 0.92
CA LEU A 189 7.67 20.39 1.43
C LEU A 189 7.37 20.45 2.93
N GLU A 190 8.00 21.36 3.67
CA GLU A 190 7.77 21.54 5.11
C GLU A 190 6.61 22.52 5.37
N LEU A 191 5.59 22.12 6.12
CA LEU A 191 4.46 22.93 6.55
C LEU A 191 4.41 22.93 8.08
N SER A 192 4.76 24.06 8.70
CA SER A 192 4.68 24.26 10.16
C SER A 192 5.32 23.13 11.00
N GLY A 193 6.46 22.60 10.56
CA GLY A 193 7.17 21.51 11.22
C GLY A 193 6.78 20.09 10.77
N ASN A 194 5.69 19.94 10.01
CA ASN A 194 5.29 18.67 9.39
C ASN A 194 5.72 18.62 7.93
N ARG A 195 6.20 17.46 7.46
CA ARG A 195 6.59 17.26 6.06
C ARG A 195 5.42 16.68 5.27
N LEU A 196 5.05 17.32 4.16
CA LEU A 196 4.03 16.79 3.25
C LEU A 196 4.54 15.52 2.55
N CYS A 197 5.78 15.57 2.05
CA CYS A 197 6.50 14.48 1.41
C CYS A 197 8.00 14.58 1.69
N GLU A 198 8.73 13.47 1.51
CA GLU A 198 10.19 13.46 1.55
C GLU A 198 10.76 14.02 0.22
N SER A 199 11.73 14.92 0.32
CA SER A 199 12.45 15.41 -0.85
C SER A 199 13.39 14.32 -1.37
N ARG A 200 13.32 14.04 -2.67
CA ARG A 200 14.28 13.20 -3.41
C ARG A 200 14.88 14.00 -4.53
N THR A 201 15.59 15.05 -4.13
CA THR A 201 16.48 15.81 -5.01
C THR A 201 17.86 15.19 -4.87
N SER A 202 18.43 14.68 -5.97
CA SER A 202 19.84 14.27 -5.98
C SER A 202 20.65 15.55 -5.76
N TYR A 203 21.40 15.62 -4.66
CA TYR A 203 22.42 16.62 -4.43
C TYR A 203 23.73 16.20 -5.09
#